data_AF-A0A1U7TPX8-F1
#
_entry.id   AF-A0A1U7TPX8-F1
#
_cell.length_a   1.000
_cell.length_b   1.000
_cell.length_c   1.000
_cell.angle_alpha   90.00
_cell.angle_beta   90.00
_cell.angle_gamma   90.00
#
_symmetry.space_group_name_H-M   'P 1'
#
loop_
_entity.id
_entity.type
_entity.pdbx_description
1 polymer ?
#
loop_
_entity_poly.entity_id
_entity_poly.type
_entity_poly.pdbx_seq_one_letter_code
_entity_poly.pdbx_strand_id
1 'polypeptide(L)'
;MVQAWYMDDSRDDPRRPHRPEPGRRVDLERLRQLGVLYWKLDADIYENDPELEKIRRERNYSWMDIITICKDKLPNYEEKIKMFYEEHLHLDDEIRYILDGSGYFDVRDKEDKWIRIFMEKGDMITLPAGIYHRFTVDEKNYTKAMRLFVGDPVWTAYNRPADHFEARGQYLKFLAQTA
;
A
#
# COMPACT_ATOMS: atom_id res chain seq x y z
N MET A 1 -12.00 3.98 10.85
CA MET A 1 -10.59 3.72 11.23
C MET A 1 -10.13 2.55 10.38
N VAL A 2 -8.98 2.68 9.71
CA VAL A 2 -8.44 1.61 8.84
C VAL A 2 -8.26 0.31 9.61
N GLN A 3 -8.48 -0.82 8.94
CA GLN A 3 -8.33 -2.14 9.55
C GLN A 3 -7.06 -2.81 9.03
N ALA A 4 -6.22 -3.31 9.93
CA ALA A 4 -5.09 -4.16 9.60
C ALA A 4 -5.03 -5.40 10.51
N TRP A 5 -4.51 -6.51 9.98
CA TRP A 5 -4.40 -7.78 10.70
C TRP A 5 -3.27 -8.65 10.15
N TYR A 6 -2.73 -9.53 11.00
CA TYR A 6 -1.89 -10.62 10.52
C TYR A 6 -2.70 -11.60 9.68
N MET A 7 -2.11 -12.16 8.63
CA MET A 7 -2.78 -13.13 7.76
C MET A 7 -2.76 -14.56 8.33
N ASP A 8 -3.72 -15.39 7.90
CA ASP A 8 -3.63 -16.85 8.04
C ASP A 8 -2.62 -17.46 7.05
N ASP A 9 -2.37 -18.77 7.17
CA ASP A 9 -1.45 -19.52 6.29
C ASP A 9 -2.15 -20.13 5.05
N SER A 10 -3.43 -19.78 4.79
CA SER A 10 -4.16 -20.32 3.66
C SER A 10 -3.61 -19.82 2.33
N ARG A 11 -3.61 -20.70 1.33
CA ARG A 11 -3.26 -20.39 -0.06
C ARG A 11 -4.49 -20.26 -0.97
N ASP A 12 -5.66 -20.09 -0.37
CA ASP A 12 -6.91 -19.82 -1.08
C ASP A 12 -6.86 -18.49 -1.84
N ASP A 13 -8.00 -18.11 -2.43
CA ASP A 13 -8.14 -16.88 -3.20
C ASP A 13 -7.58 -15.65 -2.44
N PRO A 14 -6.50 -15.01 -2.96
CA PRO A 14 -5.81 -13.93 -2.27
C PRO A 14 -6.68 -12.69 -2.01
N ARG A 15 -7.83 -12.59 -2.69
CA ARG A 15 -8.82 -11.53 -2.54
C ARG A 15 -9.69 -11.69 -1.30
N ARG A 16 -9.68 -12.85 -0.63
CA ARG A 16 -10.41 -13.06 0.63
C ARG A 16 -9.75 -12.32 1.79
N PRO A 17 -10.44 -12.08 2.92
CA PRO A 17 -9.83 -11.37 4.04
C PRO A 17 -8.60 -12.06 4.66
N HIS A 18 -8.49 -13.39 4.60
CA HIS A 18 -7.39 -14.17 5.21
C HIS A 18 -7.12 -13.81 6.68
N ARG A 19 -8.17 -13.73 7.50
CA ARG A 19 -8.04 -13.45 8.94
C ARG A 19 -7.78 -14.77 9.68
N PRO A 20 -6.74 -14.84 10.53
CA PRO A 20 -6.49 -16.01 11.36
C PRO A 20 -7.56 -16.13 12.44
N GLU A 21 -7.74 -17.34 12.94
CA GLU A 21 -8.58 -17.63 14.10
C GLU A 21 -7.71 -18.19 15.24
N PRO A 22 -7.60 -17.49 16.39
CA PRO A 22 -8.26 -16.23 16.73
C PRO A 22 -7.67 -15.01 15.98
N GLY A 23 -8.51 -14.01 15.73
CA GLY A 23 -8.12 -12.79 15.02
C GLY A 23 -6.97 -12.02 15.66
N ARG A 24 -5.97 -11.62 14.86
CA ARG A 24 -4.78 -10.87 15.29
C ARG A 24 -4.72 -9.50 14.62
N ARG A 25 -5.36 -8.51 15.25
CA ARG A 25 -5.39 -7.12 14.76
C ARG A 25 -4.03 -6.44 14.86
N VAL A 26 -3.80 -5.49 13.96
CA VAL A 26 -2.65 -4.58 13.94
C VAL A 26 -3.18 -3.15 13.98
N ASP A 27 -2.67 -2.34 14.89
CA ASP A 27 -3.05 -0.93 14.99
C ASP A 27 -2.15 -0.02 14.16
N LEU A 28 -2.55 1.26 14.05
CA LEU A 28 -1.81 2.26 13.30
C LEU A 28 -0.43 2.55 13.89
N GLU A 29 -0.22 2.37 15.19
CA GLU A 29 1.08 2.60 15.81
C GLU A 29 2.08 1.52 15.37
N ARG A 30 1.64 0.26 15.33
CA ARG A 30 2.46 -0.83 14.80
C ARG A 30 2.79 -0.64 13.32
N LEU A 31 1.85 -0.12 12.51
CA LEU A 31 2.13 0.24 11.12
C LEU A 31 3.16 1.38 11.01
N ARG A 32 3.07 2.41 11.87
CA ARG A 32 4.06 3.50 11.93
C ARG A 32 5.46 3.00 12.27
N GLN A 33 5.59 1.99 13.15
CA GLN A 33 6.89 1.36 13.45
C GLN A 33 7.52 0.66 12.23
N LEU A 34 6.70 0.28 11.25
CA LEU A 34 7.15 -0.24 9.95
C LEU A 34 7.38 0.85 8.91
N GLY A 35 7.20 2.12 9.27
CA GLY A 35 7.31 3.29 8.39
C GLY A 35 6.08 3.54 7.52
N VAL A 36 5.01 2.75 7.71
CA VAL A 36 3.74 2.91 6.99
C VAL A 36 2.95 4.07 7.62
N LEU A 37 2.64 5.07 6.80
CA LEU A 37 1.88 6.25 7.20
C LEU A 37 0.45 6.19 6.66
N TYR A 38 -0.50 6.77 7.39
CA TYR A 38 -1.91 6.74 7.07
C TYR A 38 -2.61 8.06 7.36
N TRP A 39 -3.53 8.45 6.49
CA TRP A 39 -4.46 9.56 6.67
C TRP A 39 -5.87 9.15 6.24
N LYS A 40 -6.89 9.74 6.89
CA LYS A 40 -8.29 9.67 6.46
C LYS A 40 -8.70 11.01 5.90
N LEU A 41 -9.24 11.00 4.68
CA LEU A 41 -9.66 12.18 3.93
C LEU A 41 -11.08 11.98 3.38
N ASP A 42 -11.67 13.07 2.90
CA ASP A 42 -12.92 13.04 2.15
C ASP A 42 -12.62 12.86 0.66
N ALA A 43 -12.84 11.64 0.17
CA ALA A 43 -12.59 11.28 -1.23
C ALA A 43 -13.58 11.91 -2.21
N ASP A 44 -14.69 12.49 -1.77
CA ASP A 44 -15.64 13.17 -2.67
C ASP A 44 -15.13 14.54 -3.13
N ILE A 45 -14.18 15.12 -2.41
CA ILE A 45 -13.62 16.46 -2.70
C ILE A 45 -12.17 16.41 -3.19
N TYR A 46 -11.64 15.24 -3.59
CA TYR A 46 -10.22 15.02 -3.90
C TYR A 46 -9.61 15.98 -4.94
N GLU A 47 -10.43 16.60 -5.80
CA GLU A 47 -9.98 17.56 -6.81
C GLU A 47 -9.58 18.91 -6.22
N ASN A 48 -10.15 19.29 -5.07
CA ASN A 48 -9.94 20.60 -4.42
C ASN A 48 -9.84 20.51 -2.89
N ASP A 49 -9.41 19.37 -2.34
CA ASP A 49 -9.33 19.13 -0.89
C ASP A 49 -8.12 19.86 -0.26
N PRO A 50 -8.34 20.84 0.63
CA PRO A 50 -7.25 21.55 1.32
C PRO A 50 -6.42 20.64 2.24
N GLU A 51 -7.01 19.58 2.81
CA GLU A 51 -6.28 18.66 3.69
C GLU A 51 -5.35 17.75 2.87
N LEU A 52 -5.80 17.26 1.71
CA LEU A 52 -4.93 16.57 0.75
C LEU A 52 -3.76 17.48 0.32
N GLU A 53 -4.06 18.73 -0.04
CA GLU A 53 -3.05 19.70 -0.47
C GLU A 53 -2.00 19.97 0.63
N LYS A 54 -2.45 20.06 1.90
CA LYS A 54 -1.56 20.18 3.06
C LYS A 54 -0.63 18.97 3.19
N ILE A 55 -1.16 17.75 3.14
CA ILE A 55 -0.35 16.51 3.19
C ILE A 55 0.67 16.50 2.04
N ARG A 56 0.23 16.85 0.82
CA ARG A 56 1.11 16.89 -0.35
C ARG A 56 2.26 17.89 -0.16
N ARG A 57 2.01 19.06 0.40
CA ARG A 57 3.05 20.06 0.68
C ARG A 57 4.02 19.61 1.75
N GLU A 58 3.52 19.10 2.87
CA GLU A 58 4.34 18.63 3.99
C GLU A 58 5.24 17.45 3.60
N ARG A 59 4.77 16.60 2.68
CA ARG A 59 5.47 15.39 2.23
C ARG A 59 6.15 15.53 0.86
N ASN A 60 6.05 16.70 0.23
CA ASN A 60 6.54 16.98 -1.11
C ASN A 60 5.99 16.02 -2.21
N TYR A 61 4.73 15.62 -2.11
CA TYR A 61 4.03 14.82 -3.13
C TYR A 61 3.64 15.69 -4.33
N SER A 62 4.62 16.08 -5.12
CA SER A 62 4.51 17.04 -6.23
C SER A 62 3.84 16.49 -7.48
N TRP A 63 3.78 15.17 -7.66
CA TRP A 63 3.15 14.52 -8.81
C TRP A 63 1.95 13.66 -8.41
N MET A 64 0.93 13.58 -9.28
CA MET A 64 -0.20 12.66 -9.11
C MET A 64 -0.83 12.24 -10.44
N ASP A 65 -1.48 11.07 -10.43
CA ASP A 65 -2.47 10.67 -11.44
C ASP A 65 -3.56 9.79 -10.82
N ILE A 66 -4.51 9.35 -11.65
CA ILE A 66 -5.60 8.46 -11.24
C ILE A 66 -5.52 7.17 -12.02
N ILE A 67 -5.57 6.04 -11.31
CA ILE A 67 -5.70 4.70 -11.88
C ILE A 67 -7.04 4.08 -11.46
N THR A 68 -7.68 3.37 -12.38
CA THR A 68 -8.84 2.53 -12.08
C THR A 68 -8.48 1.08 -12.34
N ILE A 69 -8.50 0.26 -11.28
CA ILE A 69 -8.23 -1.18 -11.37
C ILE A 69 -9.58 -1.88 -11.41
N CYS A 70 -9.97 -2.25 -12.63
CA CYS A 70 -11.21 -2.96 -12.93
C CYS A 70 -10.97 -3.78 -14.20
N LYS A 71 -11.51 -5.00 -14.27
CA LYS A 71 -11.29 -5.93 -15.39
C LYS A 71 -11.57 -5.30 -16.75
N ASP A 72 -12.63 -4.49 -16.85
CA ASP A 72 -13.08 -3.90 -18.12
C ASP A 72 -12.39 -2.57 -18.45
N LYS A 73 -11.74 -1.93 -17.47
CA LYS A 73 -11.20 -0.57 -17.63
C LYS A 73 -9.67 -0.52 -17.64
N LEU A 74 -8.99 -1.52 -17.08
CA LEU A 74 -7.53 -1.53 -16.98
C LEU A 74 -6.92 -2.33 -18.14
N PRO A 75 -6.14 -1.70 -19.04
CA PRO A 75 -5.41 -2.43 -20.07
C PRO A 75 -4.44 -3.44 -19.46
N ASN A 76 -4.37 -4.64 -20.02
CA ASN A 76 -3.59 -5.78 -19.52
C ASN A 76 -3.90 -6.11 -18.05
N TYR A 77 -5.19 -6.04 -17.66
CA TYR A 77 -5.64 -6.27 -16.29
C TYR A 77 -5.03 -7.52 -15.65
N GLU A 78 -5.12 -8.69 -16.31
CA GLU A 78 -4.67 -9.97 -15.76
C GLU A 78 -3.15 -10.01 -15.51
N GLU A 79 -2.35 -9.33 -16.33
CA GLU A 79 -0.90 -9.21 -16.12
C GLU A 79 -0.59 -8.23 -15.00
N LYS A 80 -1.27 -7.07 -14.98
CA LYS A 80 -1.06 -6.05 -13.96
C LYS A 80 -1.43 -6.52 -12.56
N ILE A 81 -2.56 -7.23 -12.38
CA ILE A 81 -2.94 -7.74 -11.06
C ILE A 81 -1.95 -8.78 -10.54
N LYS A 82 -1.35 -9.59 -11.42
CA LYS A 82 -0.29 -10.54 -11.05
C LYS A 82 0.97 -9.80 -10.62
N MET A 83 1.39 -8.80 -11.39
CA MET A 83 2.53 -7.96 -11.07
C MET A 83 2.34 -7.22 -9.73
N PHE A 84 1.15 -6.68 -9.47
CA PHE A 84 0.86 -6.01 -8.20
C PHE A 84 0.88 -6.96 -7.01
N TYR A 85 0.49 -8.22 -7.20
CA TYR A 85 0.40 -9.21 -6.13
C TYR A 85 1.70 -9.96 -5.86
N GLU A 86 2.62 -10.02 -6.83
CA GLU A 86 3.96 -10.54 -6.60
C GLU A 86 4.65 -9.71 -5.50
N GLU A 87 5.33 -10.35 -4.55
CA GLU A 87 6.01 -9.63 -3.48
C GLU A 87 7.18 -8.81 -4.04
N HIS A 88 7.14 -7.49 -3.84
CA HIS A 88 8.11 -6.57 -4.40
C HIS A 88 8.45 -5.41 -3.45
N LEU A 89 9.45 -4.63 -3.84
CA LEU A 89 9.75 -3.33 -3.26
C LEU A 89 9.93 -2.26 -4.34
N HIS A 90 9.92 -1.01 -3.90
CA HIS A 90 10.27 0.16 -4.70
C HIS A 90 11.46 0.90 -4.07
N LEU A 91 12.16 1.68 -4.89
CA LEU A 91 13.26 2.54 -4.44
C LEU A 91 12.76 3.90 -3.93
N ASP A 92 11.51 4.22 -4.21
CA ASP A 92 10.76 5.39 -3.76
C ASP A 92 9.55 4.95 -2.94
N ASP A 93 8.94 5.89 -2.22
CA ASP A 93 7.70 5.65 -1.48
C ASP A 93 6.54 5.29 -2.43
N GLU A 94 5.75 4.29 -2.07
CA GLU A 94 4.49 3.99 -2.74
C GLU A 94 3.34 4.70 -2.03
N ILE A 95 2.82 5.78 -2.63
CA ILE A 95 1.71 6.55 -2.08
C ILE A 95 0.41 6.31 -2.85
N ARG A 96 -0.65 5.97 -2.13
CA ARG A 96 -1.98 5.67 -2.69
C ARG A 96 -3.08 6.30 -1.86
N TYR A 97 -4.03 6.94 -2.54
CA TYR A 97 -5.24 7.48 -1.94
C TYR A 97 -6.47 6.90 -2.63
N ILE A 98 -7.29 6.13 -1.90
CA ILE A 98 -8.44 5.43 -2.47
C ILE A 98 -9.61 6.39 -2.65
N LEU A 99 -9.97 6.63 -3.90
CA LEU A 99 -11.07 7.51 -4.30
C LEU A 99 -12.41 6.76 -4.37
N ASP A 100 -12.37 5.47 -4.70
CA ASP A 100 -13.55 4.61 -4.78
C ASP A 100 -13.15 3.12 -4.69
N GLY A 101 -14.08 2.26 -4.30
CA GLY A 101 -13.84 0.83 -4.11
C GLY A 101 -12.92 0.51 -2.93
N SER A 102 -12.23 -0.63 -3.01
CA SER A 102 -11.40 -1.14 -1.92
C SER A 102 -10.35 -2.17 -2.38
N GLY A 103 -9.37 -2.44 -1.52
CA GLY A 103 -8.32 -3.42 -1.77
C GLY A 103 -7.42 -3.65 -0.56
N TYR A 104 -6.47 -4.55 -0.72
CA TYR A 104 -5.51 -4.93 0.31
C TYR A 104 -4.09 -4.55 -0.10
N PHE A 105 -3.38 -3.87 0.81
CA PHE A 105 -1.92 -3.83 0.81
C PHE A 105 -1.42 -4.80 1.86
N ASP A 106 -0.65 -5.79 1.45
CA ASP A 106 0.04 -6.66 2.40
C ASP A 106 1.48 -6.16 2.55
N VAL A 107 1.96 -6.05 3.78
CA VAL A 107 3.33 -5.63 4.11
C VAL A 107 4.01 -6.65 5.03
N ARG A 108 5.33 -6.77 4.94
CA ARG A 108 6.11 -7.58 5.89
C ARG A 108 6.33 -6.82 7.19
N ASP A 109 6.12 -7.48 8.33
CA ASP A 109 6.55 -6.96 9.63
C ASP A 109 8.05 -7.22 9.90
N LYS A 110 8.52 -6.85 11.11
CA LYS A 110 9.93 -7.02 11.50
C LYS A 110 10.36 -8.49 11.55
N GLU A 111 9.42 -9.40 11.76
CA GLU A 111 9.63 -10.85 11.79
C GLU A 111 9.32 -11.51 10.43
N ASP A 112 9.21 -10.70 9.37
CA ASP A 112 8.94 -11.11 8.00
C ASP A 112 7.59 -11.84 7.83
N LYS A 113 6.59 -11.52 8.66
CA LYS A 113 5.22 -12.03 8.57
C LYS A 113 4.31 -11.03 7.85
N TRP A 114 3.33 -11.55 7.12
CA TRP A 114 2.36 -10.70 6.41
C TRP A 114 1.37 -10.04 7.35
N ILE A 115 1.25 -8.72 7.22
CA ILE A 115 0.16 -7.90 7.73
C ILE A 115 -0.66 -7.42 6.53
N ARG A 116 -1.95 -7.73 6.53
CA ARG A 116 -2.92 -7.23 5.55
C ARG A 116 -3.53 -5.92 6.04
N ILE A 117 -3.50 -4.89 5.20
CA ILE A 117 -4.07 -3.57 5.44
C ILE A 117 -5.23 -3.39 4.47
N PHE A 118 -6.44 -3.26 5.00
CA PHE A 118 -7.64 -3.04 4.19
C PHE A 118 -7.87 -1.55 3.97
N MET A 119 -7.77 -1.15 2.71
CA MET A 119 -7.92 0.24 2.27
C MET A 119 -9.25 0.41 1.55
N GLU A 120 -10.04 1.37 2.00
CA GLU A 120 -11.35 1.71 1.44
C GLU A 120 -11.39 3.19 1.04
N LYS A 121 -12.47 3.62 0.38
CA LYS A 121 -12.69 5.02 0.01
C LYS A 121 -12.34 5.99 1.14
N GLY A 122 -11.54 7.02 0.82
CA GLY A 122 -11.07 8.04 1.76
C GLY A 122 -9.80 7.67 2.51
N ASP A 123 -9.28 6.46 2.36
CA ASP A 123 -8.03 6.04 2.99
C ASP A 123 -6.83 6.39 2.11
N MET A 124 -5.83 7.07 2.70
CA MET A 124 -4.54 7.38 2.08
C MET A 124 -3.41 6.69 2.85
N ILE A 125 -2.50 6.04 2.13
CA ILE A 125 -1.37 5.30 2.70
C ILE A 125 -0.07 5.67 1.98
N THR A 126 1.03 5.66 2.73
CA THR A 126 2.40 5.67 2.20
C THR A 126 3.12 4.43 2.69
N LEU A 127 3.60 3.61 1.76
CA LEU A 127 4.51 2.51 2.03
C LEU A 127 5.95 3.00 1.77
N PRO A 128 6.86 2.90 2.75
CA PRO A 128 8.18 3.49 2.62
C PRO A 128 9.04 2.74 1.59
N ALA A 129 9.93 3.45 0.90
CA ALA A 129 10.95 2.85 0.04
C ALA A 129 11.65 1.66 0.75
N GLY A 130 11.84 0.56 0.04
CA GLY A 130 12.51 -0.65 0.56
C GLY A 130 11.65 -1.60 1.40
N ILE A 131 10.38 -1.29 1.70
CA ILE A 131 9.47 -2.26 2.31
C ILE A 131 9.04 -3.32 1.30
N TYR A 132 9.06 -4.59 1.72
CA TYR A 132 8.42 -5.65 0.95
C TYR A 132 6.91 -5.60 1.13
N HIS A 133 6.22 -5.49 0.01
CA HIS A 133 4.77 -5.38 -0.02
C HIS A 133 4.19 -6.00 -1.30
N ARG A 134 2.86 -6.07 -1.34
CA ARG A 134 2.07 -6.44 -2.51
C ARG A 134 0.67 -5.84 -2.40
N PHE A 135 -0.02 -5.73 -3.53
CA PHE A 135 -1.39 -5.25 -3.62
C PHE A 135 -2.29 -6.28 -4.29
N THR A 136 -3.52 -6.41 -3.78
CA THR A 136 -4.62 -7.11 -4.47
C THR A 136 -5.92 -6.35 -4.28
N VAL A 137 -6.81 -6.43 -5.27
CA VAL A 137 -8.22 -6.09 -5.03
C VAL A 137 -8.84 -7.07 -4.05
N ASP A 138 -9.87 -6.65 -3.34
CA ASP A 138 -10.70 -7.55 -2.53
C ASP A 138 -11.73 -8.28 -3.42
N GLU A 139 -12.65 -9.02 -2.80
CA GLU A 139 -13.70 -9.77 -3.50
C GLU A 139 -14.67 -8.88 -4.32
N LYS A 140 -14.67 -7.55 -4.13
CA LYS A 140 -15.45 -6.61 -4.96
C LYS A 140 -14.77 -6.29 -6.30
N ASN A 141 -13.50 -6.66 -6.47
CA ASN A 141 -12.75 -6.58 -7.73
C ASN A 141 -12.65 -5.18 -8.35
N TYR A 142 -12.67 -4.13 -7.52
CA TYR A 142 -12.69 -2.76 -8.00
C TYR A 142 -12.02 -1.79 -7.01
N THR A 143 -11.11 -0.97 -7.53
CA THR A 143 -10.61 0.22 -6.84
C THR A 143 -10.29 1.34 -7.83
N LYS A 144 -10.55 2.59 -7.44
CA LYS A 144 -10.06 3.80 -8.10
C LYS A 144 -9.13 4.47 -7.10
N ALA A 145 -7.87 4.64 -7.48
CA ALA A 145 -6.86 5.23 -6.61
C ALA A 145 -6.19 6.41 -7.29
N MET A 146 -5.95 7.47 -6.52
CA MET A 146 -4.96 8.47 -6.83
C MET A 146 -3.59 7.92 -6.43
N ARG A 147 -2.63 8.00 -7.33
CA ARG A 147 -1.23 7.68 -7.04
C ARG A 147 -0.48 8.99 -6.91
N LEU A 148 0.38 9.10 -5.88
CA LEU A 148 1.15 10.31 -5.62
C LEU A 148 2.64 9.97 -5.57
N PHE A 149 3.50 10.91 -6.00
CA PHE A 149 4.96 10.74 -6.04
C PHE A 149 5.69 12.00 -5.60
N VAL A 150 6.91 11.82 -5.09
CA VAL A 150 7.89 12.89 -4.94
C VAL A 150 8.65 13.02 -6.26
N GLY A 151 8.44 14.11 -6.99
CA GLY A 151 9.05 14.30 -8.31
C GLY A 151 8.42 13.43 -9.40
N ASP A 152 9.17 13.19 -10.48
CA ASP A 152 8.71 12.36 -11.60
C ASP A 152 8.63 10.88 -11.21
N PRO A 153 7.53 10.18 -11.52
CA PRO A 153 7.30 8.86 -10.97
C PRO A 153 8.14 7.77 -11.66
N VAL A 154 8.74 6.91 -10.85
CA VAL A 154 9.37 5.65 -11.29
C VAL A 154 8.59 4.48 -10.68
N TRP A 155 7.87 3.74 -11.51
CA TRP A 155 6.97 2.66 -11.08
C TRP A 155 7.62 1.28 -10.98
N THR A 156 8.95 1.20 -11.17
CA THR A 156 9.64 -0.08 -11.29
C THR A 156 9.53 -0.88 -10.00
N ALA A 157 8.85 -2.02 -10.08
CA ALA A 157 8.79 -3.01 -9.01
C ALA A 157 9.99 -3.94 -9.11
N TYR A 158 10.67 -4.17 -7.98
CA TYR A 158 11.72 -5.17 -7.86
C TYR A 158 11.21 -6.32 -7.01
N ASN A 159 10.88 -7.43 -7.68
CA ASN A 159 10.38 -8.63 -7.01
C ASN A 159 11.43 -9.17 -6.03
N ARG A 160 10.96 -9.69 -4.89
CA ARG A 160 11.84 -10.34 -3.91
C ARG A 160 12.48 -11.60 -4.53
N PRO A 161 13.79 -11.84 -4.35
CA PRO A 161 14.76 -11.10 -3.53
C PRO A 161 15.28 -9.82 -4.21
N ALA A 162 15.26 -8.71 -3.47
CA ALA A 162 15.74 -7.39 -3.89
C ALA A 162 16.61 -6.72 -2.81
N ASP A 163 17.29 -7.53 -1.99
CA ASP A 163 18.00 -7.04 -0.79
C ASP A 163 19.30 -6.25 -1.08
N HIS A 164 19.76 -6.26 -2.33
CA HIS A 164 20.98 -5.58 -2.76
C HIS A 164 20.79 -4.06 -2.97
N PHE A 165 19.56 -3.56 -2.99
CA PHE A 165 19.30 -2.13 -3.18
C PHE A 165 19.58 -1.32 -1.92
N GLU A 166 20.13 -0.12 -2.10
CA GLU A 166 20.42 0.79 -0.98
C GLU A 166 19.16 1.16 -0.20
N ALA A 167 18.04 1.43 -0.89
CA ALA A 167 16.75 1.74 -0.26
C ALA A 167 16.32 0.65 0.75
N ARG A 168 16.51 -0.64 0.41
CA ARG A 168 16.26 -1.75 1.33
C ARG A 168 17.20 -1.72 2.53
N GLY A 169 18.49 -1.46 2.32
CA GLY A 169 19.46 -1.31 3.40
C GLY A 169 19.15 -0.16 4.35
N GLN A 170 18.70 0.98 3.82
CA GLN A 170 18.25 2.14 4.61
C GLN A 170 16.97 1.82 5.40
N TYR A 171 16.01 1.16 4.77
CA TYR A 171 14.78 0.71 5.43
C TYR A 171 15.05 -0.24 6.61
N LEU A 172 15.97 -1.20 6.43
CA LEU A 172 16.37 -2.10 7.52
C LEU A 172 17.05 -1.37 8.69
N LYS A 173 17.86 -0.33 8.42
CA LYS A 173 18.43 0.53 9.46
C LYS A 173 17.35 1.29 10.21
N PHE A 174 16.34 1.80 9.51
CA PHE A 174 15.18 2.44 10.12
C PHE A 174 14.43 1.45 11.05
N LEU A 175 14.14 0.23 10.59
CA LEU A 175 13.44 -0.78 11.40
C LEU A 175 14.19 -1.15 12.69
N ALA A 176 15.52 -1.14 12.66
CA ALA A 176 16.36 -1.41 13.84
C ALA A 176 16.29 -0.29 14.89
N GLN A 177 15.91 0.93 14.51
CA GLN A 177 15.80 2.09 15.41
C GLN A 177 14.40 2.24 16.02
N THR A 178 13.35 1.72 15.36
CA THR A 178 11.95 1.84 15.80
C THR A 178 11.51 0.72 16.74
N ALA A 179 12.44 0.12 17.49
CA ALA A 179 12.17 -0.99 18.41
C ALA A 179 11.70 -0.49 19.79
#